data_AF-A0A358U792-F1
#
_entry.id   AF-A0A358U792-F1
#
_cell.length_a   1.000
_cell.length_b   1.000
_cell.length_c   1.000
_cell.angle_alpha   90.00
_cell.angle_beta   90.00
_cell.angle_gamma   90.00
#
_symmetry.space_group_name_H-M   'P 1'
#
loop_
_entity.id
_entity.type
_entity.pdbx_description
1 polymer ?
#
loop_
_entity_poly.entity_id
_entity_poly.type
_entity_poly.pdbx_seq_one_letter_code
_entity_poly.pdbx_strand_id
1 'polypeptide(L)'
;MAELINFNWTKHDLSGLKESLAAVLLEEWGGPRSPLALKYINETIIPDLVHCFCNNADLLTNSTFAEIIQWKLKNQFANPSAVVVDLAKDLLKPAQKIINRPQITDPKEPWRRIFRLWIGDESLPNIAERTGYPLDYLDLLVLRLKKIKAYTANTRASLLECQQNTELREFGSEQLSFLYQFQTAVAGEPLYKERLILEQVIWDLGMPLQVQDLVTLLEIIHTHEGKMDEDSLSSAMGEASGPLFSCVIDGLISQHYIQKNKAGKLTLSEKSARTIAGYLLPKLGDQLKRAILIQDLESAKGILLSQNEAVLIRLIDWTLRELNQEQAFEVLSSIYQKVSRRVDIYLLKGFANFPIAFDLLMKCLADNDSLIRAGACESLGRIGNKGAIFSLIQLLRDPVVGVRGMAAQALGELGAVPAVKELLRVAEDYGESINVRERARGAVRKIESIKLM
;
A
#
# COMPACT_ATOMS: atom_id res chain seq x y z
N MET A 1 -13.21 23.36 -20.62
CA MET A 1 -12.00 24.07 -20.14
C MET A 1 -12.30 24.96 -18.93
N ALA A 2 -13.39 25.74 -18.88
CA ALA A 2 -13.86 26.37 -17.63
C ALA A 2 -14.68 25.42 -16.72
N GLU A 3 -15.27 24.36 -17.28
CA GLU A 3 -16.12 23.39 -16.55
C GLU A 3 -15.35 22.27 -15.85
N LEU A 4 -14.03 22.16 -16.08
CA LEU A 4 -13.19 21.10 -15.50
C LEU A 4 -12.42 21.56 -14.24
N ILE A 5 -12.61 22.82 -13.82
CA ILE A 5 -11.74 23.49 -12.84
C ILE A 5 -12.37 23.63 -11.44
N ASN A 6 -13.55 23.06 -11.15
CA ASN A 6 -14.01 23.00 -9.75
C ASN A 6 -14.73 21.69 -9.42
N PHE A 7 -13.95 20.71 -8.94
CA PHE A 7 -14.47 19.69 -8.03
C PHE A 7 -14.80 20.26 -6.65
N ASN A 8 -14.44 21.52 -6.41
CA ASN A 8 -14.70 22.24 -5.17
C ASN A 8 -16.12 22.82 -5.19
N TRP A 9 -16.90 22.42 -4.19
CA TRP A 9 -18.23 22.93 -3.94
C TRP A 9 -18.18 24.42 -3.59
N THR A 10 -19.00 25.24 -4.25
CA THR A 10 -19.10 26.64 -3.82
C THR A 10 -19.82 26.71 -2.47
N LYS A 11 -19.59 27.78 -1.70
CA LYS A 11 -20.35 28.01 -0.46
C LYS A 11 -21.86 28.04 -0.72
N HIS A 12 -22.27 28.50 -1.90
CA HIS A 12 -23.66 28.53 -2.32
C HIS A 12 -24.22 27.12 -2.54
N ASP A 13 -23.49 26.24 -3.24
CA ASP A 13 -23.93 24.85 -3.46
C ASP A 13 -24.06 24.08 -2.14
N LEU A 14 -23.10 24.27 -1.23
CA LEU A 14 -23.14 23.65 0.10
C LEU A 14 -24.31 24.17 0.95
N SER A 15 -24.60 25.48 0.90
CA SER A 15 -25.75 26.06 1.60
C SER A 15 -27.06 25.54 1.02
N GLY A 16 -27.19 25.55 -0.31
CA GLY A 16 -28.40 25.06 -0.98
C GLY A 16 -28.67 23.57 -0.72
N LEU A 17 -27.62 22.75 -0.69
CA LEU A 17 -27.77 21.33 -0.35
C LEU A 17 -28.18 21.16 1.11
N LYS A 18 -27.56 21.89 2.03
CA LYS A 18 -27.90 21.87 3.46
C LYS A 18 -29.36 22.24 3.69
N GLU A 19 -29.83 23.32 3.07
CA GLU A 19 -31.22 23.80 3.17
C GLU A 19 -32.20 22.77 2.59
N SER A 20 -31.87 22.18 1.44
CA SER A 20 -32.74 21.18 0.81
C SER A 20 -32.84 19.89 1.63
N LEU A 21 -31.75 19.43 2.24
CA LEU A 21 -31.77 18.27 3.13
C LEU A 21 -32.52 18.57 4.43
N ALA A 22 -32.41 19.79 4.94
CA ALA A 22 -33.19 20.24 6.10
C ALA A 22 -34.69 20.22 5.79
N ALA A 23 -35.11 20.71 4.62
CA ALA A 23 -36.52 20.67 4.21
C ALA A 23 -37.07 19.24 4.17
N VAL A 24 -36.32 18.28 3.61
CA VAL A 24 -36.74 16.86 3.59
C VAL A 24 -36.88 16.31 5.00
N LEU A 25 -35.87 16.48 5.86
CA LEU A 25 -35.85 15.88 7.21
C LEU A 25 -36.80 16.54 8.20
N LEU A 26 -36.99 17.86 8.11
CA LEU A 26 -37.70 18.65 9.10
C LEU A 26 -39.13 19.01 8.67
N GLU A 27 -39.38 19.17 7.38
CA GLU A 27 -40.69 19.60 6.86
C GLU A 27 -41.44 18.42 6.23
N GLU A 28 -40.87 17.77 5.21
CA GLU A 28 -41.56 16.71 4.46
C GLU A 28 -41.81 15.45 5.30
N TRP A 29 -40.79 15.01 6.04
CA TRP A 29 -40.89 13.87 6.97
C TRP A 29 -41.33 14.28 8.38
N GLY A 30 -41.75 15.53 8.56
CA GLY A 30 -42.40 16.04 9.77
C GLY A 30 -41.49 16.30 10.98
N GLY A 31 -40.22 15.90 10.92
CA GLY A 31 -39.17 16.20 11.90
C GLY A 31 -39.44 15.74 13.35
N PRO A 32 -38.42 15.67 14.21
CA PRO A 32 -38.64 15.44 15.63
C PRO A 32 -39.08 16.73 16.32
N ARG A 33 -40.03 16.64 17.25
CA ARG A 33 -40.50 17.80 18.06
C ARG A 33 -39.51 18.23 19.14
N SER A 34 -38.53 17.38 19.47
CA SER A 34 -37.55 17.63 20.53
C SER A 34 -36.47 18.61 20.09
N PRO A 35 -36.20 19.70 20.83
CA PRO A 35 -35.11 20.64 20.53
C PRO A 35 -33.73 19.95 20.43
N LEU A 36 -33.50 18.92 21.25
CA LEU A 36 -32.24 18.17 21.22
C LEU A 36 -32.10 17.36 19.92
N ALA A 37 -33.19 16.77 19.45
CA ALA A 37 -33.21 16.01 18.21
C ALA A 37 -33.09 16.93 16.97
N LEU A 38 -33.71 18.12 17.00
CA LEU A 38 -33.52 19.15 15.99
C LEU A 38 -32.06 19.63 15.94
N LYS A 39 -31.44 19.83 17.10
CA LYS A 39 -30.01 20.18 17.19
C LYS A 39 -29.13 19.07 16.61
N TYR A 40 -29.40 17.81 16.95
CA TYR A 40 -28.66 16.66 16.42
C TYR A 40 -28.79 16.53 14.89
N ILE A 41 -29.99 16.74 14.33
CA ILE A 41 -30.18 16.75 12.87
C ILE A 41 -29.35 17.86 12.22
N ASN A 42 -29.43 19.09 12.74
CA ASN A 42 -28.78 20.26 12.12
C ASN A 42 -27.26 20.30 12.29
N GLU A 43 -26.74 19.80 13.42
CA GLU A 43 -25.32 19.87 13.75
C GLU A 43 -24.56 18.57 13.45
N THR A 44 -25.25 17.44 13.27
CA THR A 44 -24.60 16.13 13.03
C THR A 44 -25.08 15.48 11.74
N ILE A 45 -26.37 15.17 11.61
CA ILE A 45 -26.88 14.38 10.47
C ILE A 45 -26.72 15.12 9.15
N ILE A 46 -27.21 16.36 9.06
CA ILE A 46 -27.18 17.12 7.81
C ILE A 46 -25.73 17.40 7.37
N PRO A 47 -24.82 17.91 8.21
CA PRO A 47 -23.43 18.12 7.80
C PRO A 47 -22.75 16.84 7.30
N ASP A 48 -22.99 15.70 7.97
CA ASP A 48 -22.42 14.40 7.60
C ASP A 48 -23.00 13.86 6.27
N LEU A 49 -24.30 14.05 6.03
CA LEU A 49 -24.93 13.73 4.74
C LEU A 49 -24.44 14.65 3.61
N VAL A 50 -24.31 15.95 3.85
CA VAL A 50 -23.74 16.90 2.89
C VAL A 50 -22.33 16.45 2.50
N HIS A 51 -21.48 16.15 3.48
CA HIS A 51 -20.13 15.63 3.24
C HIS A 51 -20.14 14.34 2.41
N CYS A 52 -20.98 13.37 2.79
CA CYS A 52 -21.11 12.09 2.08
C CYS A 52 -21.57 12.28 0.62
N PHE A 53 -22.57 13.12 0.37
CA PHE A 53 -23.10 13.37 -0.97
C PHE A 53 -22.11 14.16 -1.83
N CYS A 54 -21.41 15.12 -1.25
CA CYS A 54 -20.39 15.91 -1.93
C CYS A 54 -19.21 15.05 -2.40
N ASN A 55 -18.75 14.11 -1.58
CA ASN A 55 -17.65 13.21 -1.92
C ASN A 55 -18.05 12.05 -2.84
N ASN A 56 -19.35 11.83 -3.04
CA ASN A 56 -19.90 10.78 -3.93
C ASN A 56 -20.92 11.34 -4.92
N ALA A 57 -20.69 12.58 -5.35
CA ALA A 57 -21.57 13.33 -6.23
C ALA A 57 -21.78 12.68 -7.62
N ASP A 58 -20.87 11.80 -8.02
CA ASP A 58 -20.94 10.99 -9.23
C ASP A 58 -21.74 9.68 -9.05
N LEU A 59 -22.20 9.37 -7.83
CA LEU A 59 -22.90 8.14 -7.47
C LEU A 59 -24.34 8.37 -6.98
N LEU A 60 -24.88 9.58 -7.10
CA LEU A 60 -26.18 9.93 -6.51
C LEU A 60 -27.36 9.17 -7.12
N THR A 61 -27.23 8.69 -8.36
CA THR A 61 -28.23 7.83 -9.02
C THR A 61 -27.90 6.34 -8.93
N ASN A 62 -26.82 5.96 -8.25
CA ASN A 62 -26.33 4.60 -8.17
C ASN A 62 -27.10 3.79 -7.13
N SER A 63 -27.56 2.58 -7.49
CA SER A 63 -28.37 1.73 -6.60
C SER A 63 -27.61 1.31 -5.34
N THR A 64 -26.34 0.92 -5.48
CA THR A 64 -25.51 0.48 -4.35
C THR A 64 -25.13 1.65 -3.45
N PHE A 65 -24.95 2.85 -4.00
CA PHE A 65 -24.80 4.05 -3.16
C PHE A 65 -26.07 4.33 -2.35
N ALA A 66 -27.25 4.21 -2.96
CA ALA A 66 -28.51 4.34 -2.23
C ALA A 66 -28.63 3.30 -1.10
N GLU A 67 -28.17 2.06 -1.28
CA GLU A 67 -28.10 1.05 -0.21
C GLU A 67 -27.14 1.46 0.92
N ILE A 68 -26.00 2.07 0.60
CA ILE A 68 -25.06 2.59 1.61
C ILE A 68 -25.72 3.70 2.41
N ILE A 69 -26.48 4.60 1.77
CA ILE A 69 -27.24 5.65 2.45
C ILE A 69 -28.34 5.08 3.32
N GLN A 70 -29.05 4.05 2.86
CA GLN A 70 -30.01 3.33 3.68
C GLN A 70 -29.34 2.73 4.93
N TRP A 71 -28.21 2.07 4.75
CA TRP A 71 -27.43 1.51 5.86
C TRP A 71 -27.01 2.60 6.85
N LYS A 72 -26.55 3.75 6.34
CA LYS A 72 -26.15 4.93 7.12
C LYS A 72 -27.30 5.46 7.96
N LEU A 73 -28.46 5.70 7.36
CA LEU A 73 -29.66 6.18 8.06
C LEU A 73 -30.12 5.19 9.13
N LYS A 74 -30.07 3.88 8.84
CA LYS A 74 -30.48 2.83 9.77
C LYS A 74 -29.53 2.67 10.96
N ASN A 75 -28.24 2.48 10.71
CA ASN A 75 -27.30 2.03 11.74
C ASN A 75 -26.55 3.21 12.40
N GLN A 76 -26.18 4.23 11.62
CA GLN A 76 -25.47 5.39 12.17
C GLN A 76 -26.43 6.39 12.82
N PHE A 77 -27.63 6.56 12.26
CA PHE A 77 -28.63 7.53 12.74
C PHE A 77 -29.87 6.89 13.37
N ALA A 78 -29.87 5.56 13.56
CA ALA A 78 -30.92 4.82 14.26
C ALA A 78 -32.35 5.01 13.69
N ASN A 79 -32.50 5.26 12.38
CA ASN A 79 -33.83 5.38 11.77
C ASN A 79 -34.53 4.01 11.65
N PRO A 80 -35.88 3.95 11.77
CA PRO A 80 -36.63 2.71 11.63
C PRO A 80 -36.49 2.09 10.24
N SER A 81 -36.32 0.76 10.18
CA SER A 81 -36.13 0.04 8.90
C SER A 81 -37.28 0.24 7.90
N ALA A 82 -38.50 0.52 8.39
CA ALA A 82 -39.68 0.75 7.55
C ALA A 82 -39.62 2.05 6.74
N VAL A 83 -38.81 3.02 7.18
CA VAL A 83 -38.77 4.38 6.60
C VAL A 83 -37.51 4.62 5.78
N VAL A 84 -36.42 3.93 6.14
CA VAL A 84 -35.07 4.19 5.61
C VAL A 84 -34.99 4.14 4.08
N VAL A 85 -35.74 3.26 3.41
CA VAL A 85 -35.72 3.12 1.94
C VAL A 85 -36.27 4.37 1.26
N ASP A 86 -37.48 4.79 1.65
CA ASP A 86 -38.14 5.96 1.07
C ASP A 86 -37.42 7.25 1.47
N LEU A 87 -36.98 7.35 2.74
CA LEU A 87 -36.22 8.49 3.22
C LEU A 87 -34.89 8.66 2.46
N ALA A 88 -34.13 7.59 2.23
CA ALA A 88 -32.90 7.66 1.44
C ALA A 88 -33.18 8.15 0.01
N LYS A 89 -34.26 7.67 -0.62
CA LYS A 89 -34.67 8.08 -1.96
C LYS A 89 -35.03 9.58 -2.00
N ASP A 90 -35.76 10.06 -1.00
CA ASP A 90 -36.16 11.46 -0.92
C ASP A 90 -34.99 12.40 -0.61
N LEU A 91 -34.01 11.96 0.18
CA LEU A 91 -32.77 12.70 0.45
C LEU A 91 -31.85 12.80 -0.78
N LEU A 92 -31.84 11.79 -1.66
CA LEU A 92 -31.02 11.80 -2.87
C LEU A 92 -31.58 12.73 -3.96
N LYS A 93 -32.90 12.90 -4.06
CA LYS A 93 -33.54 13.80 -5.05
C LYS A 93 -33.01 15.24 -5.05
N PRO A 94 -32.94 15.96 -3.91
CA PRO A 94 -32.41 17.33 -3.90
C PRO A 94 -30.92 17.36 -4.26
N ALA A 95 -30.13 16.38 -3.80
CA ALA A 95 -28.74 16.26 -4.17
C ALA A 95 -28.57 16.12 -5.69
N GLN A 96 -29.36 15.25 -6.33
CA GLN A 96 -29.34 15.07 -7.79
C GLN A 96 -29.72 16.34 -8.58
N LYS A 97 -30.58 17.21 -8.03
CA LYS A 97 -30.96 18.47 -8.68
C LYS A 97 -29.85 19.53 -8.62
N ILE A 98 -29.11 19.57 -7.51
CA ILE A 98 -28.05 20.55 -7.28
C ILE A 98 -26.76 20.13 -8.00
N ILE A 99 -26.53 18.82 -8.11
CA ILE A 99 -25.26 18.25 -8.55
C ILE A 99 -25.28 17.95 -10.05
N ASN A 100 -24.64 18.81 -10.83
CA ASN A 100 -24.44 18.62 -12.27
C ASN A 100 -23.11 17.92 -12.55
N ARG A 101 -23.00 16.64 -12.17
CA ARG A 101 -21.83 15.79 -12.47
C ARG A 101 -22.22 14.56 -13.28
N PRO A 102 -21.35 14.05 -14.17
CA PRO A 102 -21.55 12.77 -14.83
C PRO A 102 -21.81 11.67 -13.80
N GLN A 103 -22.92 10.94 -13.95
CA GLN A 103 -23.32 9.89 -13.03
C GLN A 103 -22.79 8.52 -13.49
N ILE A 104 -22.24 7.75 -12.56
CA ILE A 104 -21.75 6.39 -12.81
C ILE A 104 -22.87 5.40 -12.52
N THR A 105 -23.25 4.64 -13.55
CA THR A 105 -24.35 3.67 -13.50
C THR A 105 -23.92 2.26 -13.08
N ASP A 106 -22.62 1.93 -13.09
CA ASP A 106 -22.13 0.61 -12.63
C ASP A 106 -22.45 0.44 -11.14
N PRO A 107 -23.32 -0.52 -10.74
CA PRO A 107 -23.66 -0.74 -9.34
C PRO A 107 -22.45 -1.15 -8.50
N LYS A 108 -21.38 -1.68 -9.11
CA LYS A 108 -20.17 -2.11 -8.38
C LYS A 108 -19.26 -0.95 -8.00
N GLU A 109 -19.44 0.24 -8.58
CA GLU A 109 -18.53 1.37 -8.40
C GLU A 109 -18.36 1.82 -6.94
N PRO A 110 -19.41 1.92 -6.10
CA PRO A 110 -19.23 2.27 -4.69
C PRO A 110 -18.31 1.28 -3.96
N TRP A 111 -18.38 -0.02 -4.28
CA TRP A 111 -17.46 -1.01 -3.71
C TRP A 111 -16.06 -0.88 -4.30
N ARG A 112 -15.92 -0.66 -5.62
CA ARG A 112 -14.62 -0.39 -6.26
C ARG A 112 -13.93 0.79 -5.59
N ARG A 113 -14.63 1.89 -5.31
CA ARG A 113 -14.08 3.06 -4.59
C ARG A 113 -13.53 2.70 -3.22
N ILE A 114 -14.30 1.96 -2.41
CA ILE A 114 -13.85 1.50 -1.08
C ILE A 114 -12.55 0.68 -1.23
N PHE A 115 -12.52 -0.25 -2.17
CA PHE A 115 -11.38 -1.15 -2.34
C PHE A 115 -10.17 -0.50 -3.02
N ARG A 116 -10.36 0.55 -3.84
CA ARG A 116 -9.29 1.41 -4.37
C ARG A 116 -8.55 2.09 -3.22
N LEU A 117 -9.30 2.70 -2.29
CA LEU A 117 -8.73 3.34 -1.10
C LEU A 117 -8.09 2.33 -0.14
N TRP A 118 -8.76 1.19 0.10
CA TRP A 118 -8.26 0.15 1.00
C TRP A 118 -6.97 -0.52 0.51
N ILE A 119 -6.80 -0.72 -0.80
CA ILE A 119 -5.53 -1.22 -1.38
C ILE A 119 -4.41 -0.20 -1.25
N GLY A 120 -4.72 1.09 -1.23
CA GLY A 120 -3.76 2.18 -1.07
C GLY A 120 -3.21 2.34 0.36
N ASP A 121 -3.33 1.31 1.19
CA ASP A 121 -2.95 1.27 2.61
C ASP A 121 -3.69 2.28 3.51
N GLU A 122 -4.89 2.74 3.10
CA GLU A 122 -5.73 3.58 3.98
C GLU A 122 -6.45 2.75 5.05
N SER A 123 -6.48 3.28 6.27
CA SER A 123 -7.23 2.67 7.37
C SER A 123 -8.74 2.82 7.13
N LEU A 124 -9.56 1.87 7.60
CA LEU A 124 -11.01 1.96 7.47
C LEU A 124 -11.61 3.26 8.07
N PRO A 125 -11.12 3.76 9.22
CA PRO A 125 -11.53 5.08 9.72
C PRO A 125 -11.24 6.22 8.74
N ASN A 126 -10.08 6.23 8.08
CA ASN A 126 -9.74 7.27 7.11
C ASN A 126 -10.62 7.16 5.86
N ILE A 127 -10.95 5.93 5.42
CA ILE A 127 -11.88 5.71 4.30
C ILE A 127 -13.27 6.23 4.66
N ALA A 128 -13.75 5.96 5.88
CA ALA A 128 -15.03 6.47 6.37
C ALA A 128 -15.05 8.00 6.40
N GLU A 129 -14.00 8.62 6.93
CA GLU A 129 -13.85 10.08 6.96
C GLU A 129 -13.83 10.67 5.54
N ARG A 130 -13.07 10.06 4.62
CA ARG A 130 -12.90 10.55 3.24
C ARG A 130 -14.16 10.41 2.40
N THR A 131 -14.86 9.28 2.52
CA THR A 131 -16.04 8.97 1.69
C THR A 131 -17.35 9.40 2.34
N GLY A 132 -17.38 9.62 3.66
CA GLY A 132 -18.62 9.75 4.44
C GLY A 132 -19.38 8.42 4.57
N TYR A 133 -18.78 7.29 4.19
CA TYR A 133 -19.40 5.98 4.36
C TYR A 133 -19.36 5.55 5.82
N PRO A 134 -20.38 4.80 6.29
CA PRO A 134 -20.41 4.34 7.68
C PRO A 134 -19.31 3.32 7.98
N LEU A 135 -18.60 3.47 9.11
CA LEU A 135 -17.48 2.61 9.47
C LEU A 135 -17.88 1.13 9.56
N ASP A 136 -18.98 0.80 10.24
CA ASP A 136 -19.35 -0.62 10.39
C ASP A 136 -19.83 -1.25 9.06
N TYR A 137 -20.23 -0.44 8.06
CA TYR A 137 -20.45 -0.94 6.70
C TYR A 137 -19.14 -1.35 6.03
N LEU A 138 -18.08 -0.54 6.20
CA LEU A 138 -16.74 -0.85 5.70
C LEU A 138 -16.18 -2.10 6.39
N ASP A 139 -16.33 -2.21 7.72
CA ASP A 139 -15.91 -3.38 8.48
C ASP A 139 -16.62 -4.65 8.00
N LEU A 140 -17.94 -4.57 7.77
CA LEU A 140 -18.74 -5.68 7.24
C LEU A 140 -18.21 -6.13 5.86
N LEU A 141 -17.92 -5.20 4.95
CA LEU A 141 -17.37 -5.53 3.63
C LEU A 141 -16.02 -6.23 3.72
N VAL A 142 -15.10 -5.73 4.56
CA VAL A 142 -13.78 -6.35 4.75
C VAL A 142 -13.90 -7.72 5.42
N LEU A 143 -14.83 -7.88 6.37
CA LEU A 143 -15.11 -9.16 7.01
C LEU A 143 -15.63 -10.19 5.99
N ARG A 144 -16.56 -9.79 5.11
CA ARG A 144 -17.06 -10.64 4.02
C ARG A 144 -15.93 -11.05 3.08
N LEU A 145 -15.04 -10.14 2.69
CA LEU A 145 -13.86 -10.46 1.89
C LEU A 145 -12.95 -11.50 2.58
N LYS A 146 -12.68 -11.31 3.89
CA LYS A 146 -11.86 -12.26 4.67
C LYS A 146 -12.49 -13.65 4.73
N LYS A 147 -13.82 -13.75 4.89
CA LYS A 147 -14.55 -15.02 4.86
C LYS A 147 -14.42 -15.73 3.51
N ILE A 148 -14.59 -15.00 2.41
CA ILE A 148 -14.44 -15.57 1.06
C ILE A 148 -13.00 -16.05 0.84
N LYS A 149 -12.00 -15.27 1.25
CA LYS A 149 -10.57 -15.65 1.17
C LYS A 149 -10.29 -16.93 1.97
N ALA A 150 -10.78 -17.02 3.20
CA ALA A 150 -10.59 -18.20 4.04
C ALA A 150 -11.25 -19.44 3.42
N TYR A 151 -12.47 -19.31 2.89
CA TYR A 151 -13.16 -20.40 2.23
C TYR A 151 -12.40 -20.88 0.98
N THR A 152 -12.04 -19.97 0.08
CA THR A 152 -11.36 -20.30 -1.17
C THR A 152 -9.93 -20.81 -0.98
N ALA A 153 -9.20 -20.35 0.03
CA ALA A 153 -7.87 -20.87 0.36
C ALA A 153 -7.92 -22.36 0.79
N ASN A 154 -8.96 -22.75 1.52
CA ASN A 154 -9.11 -24.12 2.02
C ASN A 154 -9.64 -25.10 0.97
N THR A 155 -10.54 -24.66 0.10
CA THR A 155 -11.29 -25.55 -0.81
C THR A 155 -10.93 -25.38 -2.29
N ARG A 156 -10.17 -24.34 -2.67
CA ARG A 156 -10.01 -23.89 -4.06
C ARG A 156 -11.36 -23.69 -4.79
N ALA A 157 -12.38 -23.29 -4.04
CA ALA A 157 -13.74 -23.15 -4.55
C ALA A 157 -13.89 -22.11 -5.67
N SER A 158 -14.68 -22.48 -6.67
CA SER A 158 -15.21 -21.63 -7.72
C SER A 158 -16.25 -20.63 -7.19
N LEU A 159 -16.57 -19.61 -8.00
CA LEU A 159 -17.65 -18.67 -7.68
C LEU A 159 -19.00 -19.38 -7.46
N LEU A 160 -19.28 -20.42 -8.25
CA LEU A 160 -20.53 -21.19 -8.15
C LEU A 160 -20.62 -21.91 -6.80
N GLU A 161 -19.53 -22.52 -6.34
CA GLU A 161 -19.49 -23.18 -5.02
C GLU A 161 -19.61 -22.16 -3.88
N CYS A 162 -19.01 -20.98 -4.03
CA CYS A 162 -19.20 -19.89 -3.08
C CYS A 162 -20.68 -19.44 -3.03
N GLN A 163 -21.33 -19.35 -4.19
CA GLN A 163 -22.77 -19.05 -4.28
C GLN A 163 -23.65 -20.19 -3.78
N GLN A 164 -23.14 -21.41 -3.63
CA GLN A 164 -23.88 -22.54 -3.07
C GLN A 164 -23.75 -22.64 -1.55
N ASN A 165 -22.71 -22.05 -0.97
CA ASN A 165 -22.48 -22.01 0.45
C ASN A 165 -23.55 -21.16 1.18
N THR A 166 -24.17 -21.73 2.22
CA THR A 166 -25.24 -21.09 2.98
C THR A 166 -24.82 -19.80 3.69
N GLU A 167 -23.62 -19.76 4.26
CA GLU A 167 -23.11 -18.58 4.98
C GLU A 167 -22.73 -17.44 4.02
N LEU A 168 -22.18 -17.76 2.85
CA LEU A 168 -21.76 -16.74 1.86
C LEU A 168 -22.94 -16.19 1.05
N ARG A 169 -24.03 -16.97 0.89
CA ARG A 169 -25.27 -16.54 0.22
C ARG A 169 -25.91 -15.32 0.87
N GLU A 170 -25.75 -15.15 2.19
CA GLU A 170 -26.28 -13.99 2.93
C GLU A 170 -25.71 -12.64 2.46
N PHE A 171 -24.61 -12.65 1.69
CA PHE A 171 -23.97 -11.42 1.24
C PHE A 171 -24.69 -10.78 0.05
N GLY A 172 -25.57 -11.54 -0.63
CA GLY A 172 -26.17 -11.17 -1.91
C GLY A 172 -25.30 -11.59 -3.09
N SER A 173 -25.94 -11.98 -4.19
CA SER A 173 -25.27 -12.53 -5.38
C SER A 173 -24.27 -11.56 -6.01
N GLU A 174 -24.64 -10.29 -6.12
CA GLU A 174 -23.82 -9.25 -6.75
C GLU A 174 -22.58 -8.94 -5.93
N GLN A 175 -22.74 -8.71 -4.62
CA GLN A 175 -21.62 -8.38 -3.74
C GLN A 175 -20.69 -9.58 -3.58
N LEU A 176 -21.23 -10.80 -3.43
CA LEU A 176 -20.41 -12.02 -3.41
C LEU A 176 -19.60 -12.17 -4.71
N SER A 177 -20.23 -11.96 -5.86
CA SER A 177 -19.56 -11.99 -7.16
C SER A 177 -18.45 -10.95 -7.25
N PHE A 178 -18.73 -9.71 -6.85
CA PHE A 178 -17.74 -8.64 -6.84
C PHE A 178 -16.55 -8.97 -5.93
N LEU A 179 -16.80 -9.36 -4.67
CA LEU A 179 -15.73 -9.67 -3.72
C LEU A 179 -14.88 -10.86 -4.17
N TYR A 180 -15.51 -11.89 -4.75
CA TYR A 180 -14.82 -13.02 -5.34
C TYR A 180 -13.94 -12.58 -6.52
N GLN A 181 -14.49 -11.82 -7.47
CA GLN A 181 -13.75 -11.31 -8.64
C GLN A 181 -12.58 -10.42 -8.21
N PHE A 182 -12.81 -9.57 -7.22
CA PHE A 182 -11.79 -8.69 -6.66
C PHE A 182 -10.64 -9.48 -6.05
N GLN A 183 -10.89 -10.48 -5.20
CA GLN A 183 -9.80 -11.28 -4.62
C GLN A 183 -9.03 -12.06 -5.70
N THR A 184 -9.71 -12.57 -6.73
CA THR A 184 -9.07 -13.34 -7.80
C THR A 184 -8.21 -12.43 -8.66
N ALA A 185 -8.69 -11.24 -8.99
CA ALA A 185 -7.93 -10.24 -9.73
C ALA A 185 -6.70 -9.78 -8.94
N VAL A 186 -6.87 -9.50 -7.64
CA VAL A 186 -5.76 -9.14 -6.74
C VAL A 186 -4.68 -10.23 -6.63
N ALA A 187 -5.05 -11.50 -6.78
CA ALA A 187 -4.13 -12.63 -6.69
C ALA A 187 -3.52 -13.05 -8.04
N GLY A 188 -4.25 -12.88 -9.15
CA GLY A 188 -3.91 -13.45 -10.45
C GLY A 188 -3.62 -12.44 -11.56
N GLU A 189 -4.13 -11.21 -11.49
CA GLU A 189 -3.90 -10.20 -12.51
C GLU A 189 -2.61 -9.40 -12.21
N PRO A 190 -1.65 -9.34 -13.15
CA PRO A 190 -0.44 -8.55 -12.96
C PRO A 190 -0.80 -7.06 -12.88
N LEU A 191 -0.14 -6.36 -11.96
CA LEU A 191 -0.30 -4.90 -11.75
C LEU A 191 -1.71 -4.45 -11.36
N TYR A 192 -2.61 -5.36 -10.97
CA TYR A 192 -3.99 -5.01 -10.63
C TYR A 192 -4.07 -4.00 -9.47
N LYS A 193 -3.27 -4.21 -8.41
CA LYS A 193 -3.23 -3.29 -7.27
C LYS A 193 -2.68 -1.93 -7.65
N GLU A 194 -1.58 -1.92 -8.40
CA GLU A 194 -0.93 -0.71 -8.88
C GLU A 194 -1.86 0.08 -9.80
N ARG A 195 -2.60 -0.59 -10.69
CA ARG A 195 -3.65 0.00 -11.53
C ARG A 195 -4.73 0.67 -10.68
N LEU A 196 -5.27 -0.02 -9.67
CA LEU A 196 -6.30 0.56 -8.79
C LEU A 196 -5.81 1.79 -8.02
N ILE A 197 -4.55 1.80 -7.58
CA ILE A 197 -3.94 2.98 -6.93
C ILE A 197 -3.86 4.15 -7.91
N LEU A 198 -3.45 3.91 -9.16
CA LEU A 198 -3.38 4.95 -10.19
C LEU A 198 -4.77 5.44 -10.62
N GLU A 199 -5.76 4.55 -10.71
CA GLU A 199 -7.17 4.93 -10.91
C GLU A 199 -7.68 5.82 -9.77
N GLN A 200 -7.26 5.56 -8.53
CA GLN A 200 -7.58 6.44 -7.41
C GLN A 200 -6.90 7.81 -7.54
N VAL A 201 -5.63 7.85 -7.94
CA VAL A 201 -4.91 9.11 -8.19
C VAL A 201 -5.64 9.94 -9.25
N ILE A 202 -6.03 9.32 -10.37
CA ILE A 202 -6.77 10.00 -11.44
C ILE A 202 -8.08 10.57 -10.94
N TRP A 203 -8.79 9.80 -10.12
CA TRP A 203 -10.04 10.24 -9.52
C TRP A 203 -9.83 11.42 -8.57
N ASP A 204 -8.77 11.40 -7.75
CA ASP A 204 -8.41 12.48 -6.84
C ASP A 204 -8.02 13.77 -7.58
N LEU A 205 -7.40 13.64 -8.75
CA LEU A 205 -7.07 14.74 -9.64
C LEU A 205 -8.32 15.33 -10.32
N GLY A 206 -9.43 14.57 -10.39
CA GLY A 206 -10.64 14.98 -11.07
C GLY A 206 -10.49 15.15 -12.59
N MET A 207 -9.46 14.55 -13.19
CA MET A 207 -9.19 14.75 -14.62
C MET A 207 -9.50 13.49 -15.44
N PRO A 208 -9.95 13.63 -16.70
CA PRO A 208 -10.24 12.51 -17.59
C PRO A 208 -8.95 11.91 -18.15
N LEU A 209 -8.07 11.42 -17.27
CA LEU A 209 -6.78 10.81 -17.62
C LEU A 209 -6.93 9.29 -17.72
N GLN A 210 -6.25 8.65 -18.67
CA GLN A 210 -6.13 7.19 -18.66
C GLN A 210 -4.97 6.77 -17.76
N VAL A 211 -5.04 5.56 -17.18
CA VAL A 211 -3.95 5.02 -16.35
C VAL A 211 -2.63 5.00 -17.12
N GLN A 212 -2.65 4.65 -18.40
CA GLN A 212 -1.44 4.58 -19.23
C GLN A 212 -0.77 5.94 -19.40
N ASP A 213 -1.55 7.02 -19.50
CA ASP A 213 -1.01 8.39 -19.61
C ASP A 213 -0.31 8.79 -18.31
N LEU A 214 -0.92 8.46 -17.16
CA LEU A 214 -0.33 8.70 -15.84
C LEU A 214 0.95 7.87 -15.63
N VAL A 215 0.95 6.60 -16.05
CA VAL A 215 2.17 5.75 -15.99
C VAL A 215 3.28 6.38 -16.82
N THR A 216 2.98 6.82 -18.04
CA THR A 216 3.97 7.44 -18.95
C THR A 216 4.54 8.71 -18.34
N LEU A 217 3.68 9.57 -17.77
CA LEU A 217 4.10 10.78 -17.06
C LEU A 217 5.08 10.46 -15.92
N LEU A 218 4.71 9.51 -15.06
CA LEU A 218 5.52 9.14 -13.90
C LEU A 218 6.82 8.42 -14.33
N GLU A 219 6.82 7.65 -15.42
CA GLU A 219 8.03 7.04 -16.01
C GLU A 219 9.00 8.11 -16.53
N ILE A 220 8.50 9.16 -17.20
CA ILE A 220 9.36 10.26 -17.67
C ILE A 220 10.00 10.98 -16.48
N ILE A 221 9.22 11.28 -15.44
CA ILE A 221 9.73 11.92 -14.22
C ILE A 221 10.78 11.04 -13.53
N HIS A 222 10.54 9.72 -13.45
CA HIS A 222 11.51 8.76 -12.93
C HIS A 222 12.80 8.74 -13.74
N THR A 223 12.70 8.72 -15.07
CA THR A 223 13.86 8.65 -15.98
C THR A 223 14.75 9.89 -15.86
N HIS A 224 14.16 11.05 -15.56
CA HIS A 224 14.86 12.33 -15.39
C HIS A 224 14.83 12.84 -13.95
N GLU A 225 14.84 11.90 -12.98
CA GLU A 225 14.66 12.21 -11.57
C GLU A 225 15.66 13.28 -11.08
N GLY A 226 15.14 14.37 -10.53
CA GLY A 226 15.92 15.49 -10.01
C GLY A 226 16.60 16.37 -11.06
N LYS A 227 16.34 16.14 -12.36
CA LYS A 227 16.95 16.88 -13.48
C LYS A 227 15.94 17.72 -14.26
N MET A 228 14.68 17.28 -14.31
CA MET A 228 13.62 17.90 -15.12
C MET A 228 12.78 18.90 -14.31
N ASP A 229 12.42 20.03 -14.91
CA ASP A 229 11.39 20.96 -14.41
C ASP A 229 10.08 20.82 -15.21
N GLU A 230 9.06 21.56 -14.81
CA GLU A 230 7.73 21.53 -15.44
C GLU A 230 7.77 21.93 -16.92
N ASP A 231 8.58 22.92 -17.27
CA ASP A 231 8.75 23.40 -18.65
C ASP A 231 9.42 22.34 -19.54
N SER A 232 10.45 21.67 -19.02
CA SER A 232 11.11 20.57 -19.74
C SER A 232 10.20 19.35 -19.91
N LEU A 233 9.36 19.06 -18.91
CA LEU A 233 8.41 17.94 -18.95
C LEU A 233 7.31 18.18 -19.99
N SER A 234 6.75 19.40 -20.03
CA SER A 234 5.74 19.76 -21.02
C SER A 234 6.29 19.68 -22.46
N SER A 235 7.56 20.05 -22.65
CA SER A 235 8.26 19.91 -23.94
C SER A 235 8.46 18.44 -24.34
N ALA A 236 8.74 17.55 -23.37
CA ALA A 236 8.95 16.12 -23.62
C ALA A 236 7.65 15.36 -23.97
N MET A 237 6.49 15.85 -23.53
CA MET A 237 5.19 15.20 -23.78
C MET A 237 4.43 15.74 -25.01
N GLY A 238 4.97 16.78 -25.68
CA GLY A 238 4.38 17.40 -26.87
C GLY A 238 3.34 18.49 -26.55
N GLU A 239 3.30 19.55 -27.36
CA GLU A 239 2.54 20.80 -27.13
C GLU A 239 1.00 20.66 -27.05
N ALA A 240 0.43 19.47 -27.27
CA ALA A 240 -1.01 19.30 -27.51
C ALA A 240 -1.94 19.50 -26.28
N SER A 241 -1.41 19.70 -25.06
CA SER A 241 -2.24 19.73 -23.84
C SER A 241 -1.71 20.60 -22.69
N GLY A 242 -0.95 21.67 -22.98
CA GLY A 242 -0.24 22.51 -21.99
C GLY A 242 -1.02 22.88 -20.70
N PRO A 243 -2.26 23.39 -20.76
CA PRO A 243 -3.01 23.79 -19.56
C PRO A 243 -3.48 22.61 -18.69
N LEU A 244 -3.85 21.48 -19.31
CA LEU A 244 -4.25 20.29 -18.58
C LEU A 244 -3.06 19.67 -17.86
N PHE A 245 -1.87 19.70 -18.46
CA PHE A 245 -0.66 19.17 -17.84
C PHE A 245 -0.19 19.95 -16.62
N SER A 246 -0.23 21.29 -16.65
CA SER A 246 0.08 22.10 -15.46
C SER A 246 -0.81 21.71 -14.28
N CYS A 247 -2.13 21.60 -14.53
CA CYS A 247 -3.09 21.18 -13.50
C CYS A 247 -2.81 19.75 -12.99
N VAL A 248 -2.39 18.81 -13.86
CA VAL A 248 -2.00 17.44 -13.45
C VAL A 248 -0.80 17.49 -12.52
N ILE A 249 0.23 18.26 -12.85
CA ILE A 249 1.43 18.34 -12.03
C ILE A 249 1.13 19.01 -10.69
N ASP A 250 0.41 20.13 -10.68
CA ASP A 250 -0.01 20.82 -9.45
C ASP A 250 -0.86 19.90 -8.56
N GLY A 251 -1.79 19.16 -9.16
CA GLY A 251 -2.59 18.13 -8.48
C GLY A 251 -1.72 17.02 -7.88
N LEU A 252 -0.77 16.48 -8.64
CA LEU A 252 0.13 15.43 -8.15
C LEU A 252 1.08 15.94 -7.05
N ILE A 253 1.50 17.20 -7.10
CA ILE A 253 2.32 17.83 -6.05
C ILE A 253 1.50 18.04 -4.77
N SER A 254 0.29 18.60 -4.89
CA SER A 254 -0.61 18.84 -3.76
C SER A 254 -1.01 17.55 -3.02
N GLN A 255 -1.16 16.45 -3.77
CA GLN A 255 -1.47 15.12 -3.24
C GLN A 255 -0.21 14.30 -2.88
N HIS A 256 0.98 14.93 -2.91
CA HIS A 256 2.27 14.33 -2.55
C HIS A 256 2.68 13.08 -3.36
N TYR A 257 2.19 12.96 -4.59
CA TYR A 257 2.66 11.94 -5.55
C TYR A 257 3.97 12.35 -6.23
N ILE A 258 4.16 13.65 -6.49
CA ILE A 258 5.41 14.23 -7.00
C ILE A 258 5.91 15.27 -6.01
N GLN A 259 7.22 15.48 -5.96
CA GLN A 259 7.86 16.49 -5.12
C GLN A 259 8.84 17.32 -5.96
N LYS A 260 9.12 18.55 -5.51
CA LYS A 260 10.18 19.39 -6.05
C LYS A 260 11.37 19.34 -5.10
N ASN A 261 12.56 19.07 -5.63
CA ASN A 261 13.80 19.14 -4.87
C ASN A 261 14.19 20.61 -4.61
N LYS A 262 15.30 20.84 -3.88
CA LYS A 262 15.80 22.19 -3.57
C LYS A 262 16.08 23.05 -4.81
N ALA A 263 16.33 22.43 -5.97
CA ALA A 263 16.57 23.10 -7.25
C ALA A 263 15.29 23.27 -8.08
N GLY A 264 14.11 22.98 -7.53
CA GLY A 264 12.83 23.07 -8.23
C GLY A 264 12.58 21.94 -9.23
N LYS A 265 13.42 20.89 -9.25
CA LYS A 265 13.30 19.77 -10.18
C LYS A 265 12.41 18.67 -9.62
N LEU A 266 11.69 17.99 -10.50
CA LEU A 266 10.69 16.99 -10.15
C LEU A 266 11.35 15.67 -9.73
N THR A 267 10.82 15.10 -8.66
CA THR A 267 11.20 13.78 -8.12
C THR A 267 9.94 13.04 -7.71
N LEU A 268 9.95 11.71 -7.85
CA LEU A 268 8.82 10.91 -7.37
C LEU A 268 8.82 10.82 -5.85
N SER A 269 7.63 10.83 -5.26
CA SER A 269 7.50 10.42 -3.85
C SER A 269 7.73 8.92 -3.71
N GLU A 270 8.08 8.47 -2.51
CA GLU A 270 8.28 7.03 -2.24
C GLU A 270 7.00 6.22 -2.55
N LYS A 271 5.81 6.79 -2.29
CA LYS A 271 4.52 6.17 -2.62
C LYS A 271 4.39 5.94 -4.12
N SER A 272 4.59 6.98 -4.92
CA SER A 272 4.49 6.91 -6.39
C SER A 272 5.52 5.97 -6.99
N ALA A 273 6.77 6.06 -6.53
CA ALA A 273 7.85 5.20 -7.00
C ALA A 273 7.55 3.72 -6.73
N ARG A 274 6.99 3.37 -5.56
CA ARG A 274 6.53 2.00 -5.27
C ARG A 274 5.40 1.54 -6.18
N THR A 275 4.45 2.44 -6.50
CA THR A 275 3.31 2.13 -7.36
C THR A 275 3.75 1.89 -8.80
N ILE A 276 4.63 2.74 -9.36
CA ILE A 276 5.05 2.61 -10.75
C ILE A 276 6.13 1.53 -10.96
N ALA A 277 6.84 1.14 -9.91
CA ALA A 277 7.91 0.15 -10.02
C ALA A 277 7.46 -1.12 -10.75
N GLY A 278 6.24 -1.59 -10.49
CA GLY A 278 5.68 -2.75 -11.19
C GLY A 278 5.58 -2.57 -12.72
N TYR A 279 5.26 -1.37 -13.20
CA TYR A 279 5.20 -1.05 -14.63
C TYR A 279 6.59 -0.92 -15.27
N LEU A 280 7.59 -0.45 -14.50
CA LEU A 280 8.96 -0.28 -14.98
C LEU A 280 9.76 -1.60 -15.00
N LEU A 281 9.42 -2.53 -14.10
CA LEU A 281 10.14 -3.78 -13.89
C LEU A 281 10.35 -4.64 -15.15
N PRO A 282 9.35 -4.86 -16.03
CA PRO A 282 9.57 -5.66 -17.25
C PRO A 282 10.68 -5.07 -18.14
N LYS A 283 10.66 -3.75 -18.37
CA LYS A 283 11.63 -3.04 -19.20
C LYS A 283 13.02 -3.05 -18.58
N LEU A 284 13.12 -2.72 -17.28
CA LEU A 284 14.39 -2.70 -16.55
C LEU A 284 14.97 -4.10 -16.39
N GLY A 285 14.12 -5.09 -16.13
CA GLY A 285 14.50 -6.49 -16.03
C GLY A 285 15.06 -7.03 -17.35
N ASP A 286 14.40 -6.74 -18.48
CA ASP A 286 14.90 -7.11 -19.80
C ASP A 286 16.25 -6.44 -20.13
N GLN A 287 16.41 -5.17 -19.78
CA GLN A 287 17.68 -4.46 -19.94
C GLN A 287 18.79 -5.11 -19.09
N LEU A 288 18.48 -5.45 -17.84
CA LEU A 288 19.43 -6.09 -16.93
C LEU A 288 19.81 -7.50 -17.40
N LYS A 289 18.83 -8.31 -17.81
CA LYS A 289 19.06 -9.64 -18.41
C LYS A 289 19.96 -9.54 -19.64
N ARG A 290 19.75 -8.56 -20.52
CA ARG A 290 20.60 -8.34 -21.69
C ARG A 290 22.03 -7.95 -21.31
N ALA A 291 22.20 -7.02 -20.37
CA ALA A 291 23.52 -6.59 -19.91
C ALA A 291 24.33 -7.76 -19.32
N ILE A 292 23.67 -8.61 -18.54
CA ILE A 292 24.31 -9.80 -17.95
C ILE A 292 24.63 -10.85 -19.01
N LEU A 293 23.76 -11.04 -20.01
CA LEU A 293 24.01 -11.97 -21.12
C LEU A 293 25.26 -11.60 -21.92
N ILE A 294 25.52 -10.30 -22.11
CA ILE A 294 26.71 -9.79 -22.80
C ILE A 294 27.92 -9.57 -21.87
N GLN A 295 27.82 -10.00 -20.59
CA GLN A 295 28.85 -9.83 -19.56
C GLN A 295 29.28 -8.37 -19.33
N ASP A 296 28.37 -7.42 -19.56
CA ASP A 296 28.61 -5.99 -19.31
C ASP A 296 28.12 -5.59 -17.91
N LEU A 297 28.98 -5.83 -16.93
CA LEU A 297 28.70 -5.53 -15.52
C LEU A 297 28.55 -4.03 -15.25
N GLU A 298 29.27 -3.16 -15.98
CA GLU A 298 29.18 -1.71 -15.78
C GLU A 298 27.85 -1.16 -16.30
N SER A 299 27.33 -1.67 -17.43
CA SER A 299 25.97 -1.35 -17.86
C SER A 299 24.92 -1.86 -16.88
N ALA A 300 25.04 -3.10 -16.40
CA ALA A 300 24.11 -3.66 -15.40
C ALA A 300 24.06 -2.81 -14.12
N LYS A 301 25.24 -2.43 -13.62
CA LYS A 301 25.39 -1.53 -12.47
C LYS A 301 24.84 -0.13 -12.76
N GLY A 302 25.08 0.42 -13.94
CA GLY A 302 24.52 1.72 -14.35
C GLY A 302 22.99 1.74 -14.37
N ILE A 303 22.36 0.64 -14.81
CA ILE A 303 20.91 0.47 -14.75
C ILE A 303 20.45 0.51 -13.29
N LEU A 304 21.08 -0.24 -12.38
CA LEU A 304 20.69 -0.27 -10.97
C LEU A 304 20.88 1.08 -10.27
N LEU A 305 22.03 1.73 -10.45
CA LEU A 305 22.37 2.98 -9.77
C LEU A 305 21.55 4.18 -10.27
N SER A 306 20.92 4.10 -11.44
CA SER A 306 20.09 5.17 -11.98
C SER A 306 18.64 5.16 -11.47
N GLN A 307 18.24 4.15 -10.69
CA GLN A 307 16.85 4.04 -10.21
C GLN A 307 16.64 4.75 -8.86
N ASN A 308 15.46 5.35 -8.69
CA ASN A 308 14.91 5.68 -7.37
C ASN A 308 14.99 4.47 -6.42
N GLU A 309 15.26 4.71 -5.13
CA GLU A 309 15.41 3.66 -4.11
C GLU A 309 14.22 2.68 -4.06
N ALA A 310 12.97 3.16 -4.19
CA ALA A 310 11.80 2.28 -4.16
C ALA A 310 11.72 1.36 -5.39
N VAL A 311 12.09 1.87 -6.57
CA VAL A 311 12.17 1.08 -7.81
C VAL A 311 13.34 0.11 -7.75
N LEU A 312 14.48 0.57 -7.21
CA LEU A 312 15.68 -0.25 -7.03
C LEU A 312 15.40 -1.44 -6.12
N ILE A 313 14.72 -1.26 -4.98
CA ILE A 313 14.36 -2.37 -4.07
C ILE A 313 13.53 -3.44 -4.81
N ARG A 314 12.56 -3.02 -5.63
CA ARG A 314 11.76 -3.95 -6.44
C ARG A 314 12.60 -4.65 -7.52
N LEU A 315 13.55 -3.93 -8.11
CA LEU A 315 14.47 -4.50 -9.10
C LEU A 315 15.46 -5.46 -8.45
N ILE A 316 15.88 -5.23 -7.20
CA ILE A 316 16.68 -6.18 -6.40
C ILE A 316 15.88 -7.46 -6.18
N ASP A 317 14.61 -7.38 -5.75
CA ASP A 317 13.75 -8.55 -5.58
C ASP A 317 13.60 -9.35 -6.87
N TRP A 318 13.40 -8.65 -7.97
CA TRP A 318 13.32 -9.24 -9.29
C TRP A 318 14.65 -9.95 -9.65
N THR A 319 15.78 -9.29 -9.41
CA THR A 319 17.13 -9.82 -9.70
C THR A 319 17.40 -11.11 -8.91
N LEU A 320 17.07 -11.12 -7.63
CA LEU A 320 17.23 -12.28 -6.74
C LEU A 320 16.32 -13.47 -7.14
N ARG A 321 15.17 -13.20 -7.77
CA ARG A 321 14.20 -14.22 -8.20
C ARG A 321 14.53 -14.81 -9.57
N GLU A 322 14.91 -13.95 -10.50
CA GLU A 322 14.98 -14.28 -11.92
C GLU A 322 16.37 -14.73 -12.38
N LEU A 323 17.42 -14.34 -11.67
CA LEU A 323 18.78 -14.72 -11.98
C LEU A 323 19.28 -15.85 -11.06
N ASN A 324 20.30 -16.56 -11.51
CA ASN A 324 21.00 -17.50 -10.64
C ASN A 324 21.81 -16.77 -9.56
N GLN A 325 22.22 -17.49 -8.52
CA GLN A 325 22.87 -16.88 -7.35
C GLN A 325 24.21 -16.19 -7.68
N GLU A 326 24.99 -16.74 -8.61
CA GLU A 326 26.27 -16.17 -9.00
C GLU A 326 26.08 -14.83 -9.72
N GLN A 327 25.23 -14.79 -10.73
CA GLN A 327 24.91 -13.58 -11.50
C GLN A 327 24.25 -12.51 -10.63
N ALA A 328 23.26 -12.91 -9.81
CA ALA A 328 22.61 -11.97 -8.90
C ALA A 328 23.61 -11.41 -7.89
N PHE A 329 24.48 -12.23 -7.31
CA PHE A 329 25.48 -11.76 -6.36
C PHE A 329 26.50 -10.83 -7.01
N GLU A 330 27.02 -11.18 -8.18
CA GLU A 330 28.00 -10.36 -8.93
C GLU A 330 27.46 -8.95 -9.18
N VAL A 331 26.24 -8.86 -9.72
CA VAL A 331 25.61 -7.59 -10.05
C VAL A 331 25.20 -6.81 -8.79
N LEU A 332 24.56 -7.46 -7.82
CA LEU A 332 24.03 -6.78 -6.63
C LEU A 332 25.14 -6.38 -5.64
N SER A 333 26.24 -7.11 -5.57
CA SER A 333 27.39 -6.72 -4.74
C SER A 333 28.08 -5.46 -5.30
N SER A 334 27.99 -5.20 -6.60
CA SER A 334 28.56 -4.01 -7.24
C SER A 334 27.92 -2.69 -6.78
N ILE A 335 26.68 -2.74 -6.27
CA ILE A 335 25.93 -1.58 -5.78
C ILE A 335 25.96 -1.42 -4.25
N TYR A 336 26.59 -2.36 -3.53
CA TYR A 336 26.76 -2.27 -2.08
C TYR A 336 27.60 -1.03 -1.70
N GLN A 337 27.12 -0.27 -0.72
CA GLN A 337 27.66 1.03 -0.27
C GLN A 337 27.65 2.13 -1.35
N LYS A 338 26.88 1.99 -2.43
CA LYS A 338 26.80 2.99 -3.51
C LYS A 338 25.53 3.84 -3.51
N VAL A 339 24.46 3.39 -2.84
CA VAL A 339 23.14 4.07 -2.88
C VAL A 339 22.76 4.62 -1.51
N SER A 340 22.36 3.75 -0.58
CA SER A 340 21.96 4.14 0.78
C SER A 340 22.17 2.98 1.74
N ARG A 341 22.28 3.27 3.04
CA ARG A 341 22.37 2.22 4.08
C ARG A 341 21.13 1.34 4.12
N ARG A 342 19.97 1.89 3.77
CA ARG A 342 18.71 1.15 3.68
C ARG A 342 18.75 0.13 2.55
N VAL A 343 19.27 0.49 1.37
CA VAL A 343 19.51 -0.45 0.27
C VAL A 343 20.55 -1.50 0.67
N ASP A 344 21.63 -1.10 1.34
CA ASP A 344 22.65 -2.06 1.83
C ASP A 344 22.02 -3.12 2.74
N ILE A 345 21.20 -2.72 3.72
CA ILE A 345 20.47 -3.66 4.59
C ILE A 345 19.59 -4.62 3.77
N TYR A 346 18.94 -4.11 2.73
CA TYR A 346 18.10 -4.91 1.84
C TYR A 346 18.91 -5.95 1.07
N LEU A 347 20.06 -5.55 0.52
CA LEU A 347 20.99 -6.43 -0.18
C LEU A 347 21.48 -7.57 0.72
N LEU A 348 21.91 -7.25 1.94
CA LEU A 348 22.39 -8.26 2.89
C LEU A 348 21.32 -9.32 3.16
N LYS A 349 20.08 -8.89 3.44
CA LYS A 349 18.95 -9.80 3.63
C LYS A 349 18.66 -10.66 2.39
N GLY A 350 18.81 -10.09 1.20
CA GLY A 350 18.69 -10.81 -0.07
C GLY A 350 19.74 -11.92 -0.22
N PHE A 351 20.95 -11.69 0.29
CA PHE A 351 22.06 -12.65 0.25
C PHE A 351 21.98 -13.77 1.29
N ALA A 352 20.95 -13.80 2.14
CA ALA A 352 20.81 -14.81 3.20
C ALA A 352 20.79 -16.26 2.70
N ASN A 353 20.50 -16.50 1.43
CA ASN A 353 20.49 -17.83 0.81
C ASN A 353 21.64 -18.03 -0.19
N PHE A 354 22.65 -17.16 -0.19
CA PHE A 354 23.72 -17.12 -1.19
C PHE A 354 25.04 -17.50 -0.51
N PRO A 355 25.49 -18.77 -0.59
CA PRO A 355 26.75 -19.18 0.03
C PRO A 355 27.96 -18.35 -0.44
N ILE A 356 27.95 -17.90 -1.70
CA ILE A 356 28.98 -17.03 -2.29
C ILE A 356 29.10 -15.66 -1.59
N ALA A 357 28.05 -15.20 -0.90
CA ALA A 357 28.05 -13.94 -0.18
C ALA A 357 28.77 -13.99 1.18
N PHE A 358 29.22 -15.17 1.62
CA PHE A 358 29.80 -15.38 2.94
C PHE A 358 30.91 -14.38 3.28
N ASP A 359 31.87 -14.17 2.37
CA ASP A 359 33.01 -13.27 2.62
C ASP A 359 32.60 -11.80 2.73
N LEU A 360 31.62 -11.37 1.93
CA LEU A 360 31.05 -10.02 2.02
C LEU A 360 30.33 -9.84 3.36
N LEU A 361 29.50 -10.80 3.77
CA LEU A 361 28.76 -10.76 5.02
C LEU A 361 29.67 -10.80 6.25
N MET A 362 30.76 -11.57 6.21
CA MET A 362 31.77 -11.61 7.26
C MET A 362 32.41 -10.23 7.47
N LYS A 363 32.71 -9.49 6.38
CA LYS A 363 33.20 -8.10 6.47
C LYS A 363 32.16 -7.17 7.10
N CYS A 364 30.88 -7.36 6.79
CA CYS A 364 29.78 -6.54 7.31
C CYS A 364 29.56 -6.67 8.82
N LEU A 365 30.06 -7.73 9.47
CA LEU A 365 30.00 -7.89 10.94
C LEU A 365 30.78 -6.81 11.69
N ALA A 366 31.74 -6.15 11.04
CA ALA A 366 32.55 -5.07 11.60
C ALA A 366 32.10 -3.67 11.15
N ASP A 367 30.95 -3.56 10.49
CA ASP A 367 30.46 -2.27 9.97
C ASP A 367 30.08 -1.31 11.13
N ASN A 368 30.33 0.00 10.94
CA ASN A 368 29.96 1.05 11.90
C ASN A 368 28.45 1.13 12.16
N ASP A 369 27.63 0.83 11.15
CA ASP A 369 26.17 0.84 11.25
C ASP A 369 25.66 -0.46 11.86
N SER A 370 24.98 -0.35 13.01
CA SER A 370 24.44 -1.50 13.71
C SER A 370 23.38 -2.27 12.94
N LEU A 371 22.65 -1.64 12.01
CA LEU A 371 21.66 -2.33 11.20
C LEU A 371 22.33 -3.23 10.15
N ILE A 372 23.48 -2.82 9.64
CA ILE A 372 24.30 -3.64 8.74
C ILE A 372 24.88 -4.83 9.50
N ARG A 373 25.45 -4.62 10.68
CA ARG A 373 25.93 -5.72 11.53
C ARG A 373 24.81 -6.73 11.85
N ALA A 374 23.63 -6.23 12.22
CA ALA A 374 22.47 -7.06 12.50
C ALA A 374 22.00 -7.85 11.27
N GLY A 375 21.90 -7.21 10.09
CA GLY A 375 21.53 -7.88 8.84
C GLY A 375 22.56 -8.93 8.39
N ALA A 376 23.84 -8.68 8.64
CA ALA A 376 24.91 -9.65 8.39
C ALA A 376 24.81 -10.87 9.32
N CYS A 377 24.54 -10.67 10.62
CA CYS A 377 24.28 -11.77 11.56
C CYS A 377 23.12 -12.66 11.08
N GLU A 378 21.98 -12.04 10.74
CA GLU A 378 20.79 -12.75 10.25
C GLU A 378 21.11 -13.58 9.00
N SER A 379 21.83 -12.99 8.05
CA SER A 379 22.14 -13.63 6.77
C SER A 379 23.14 -14.77 6.91
N LEU A 380 24.17 -14.61 7.77
CA LEU A 380 25.13 -15.67 8.06
C LEU A 380 24.51 -16.87 8.80
N GLY A 381 23.56 -16.62 9.71
CA GLY A 381 22.79 -17.68 10.37
C GLY A 381 22.04 -18.55 9.37
N ARG A 382 21.38 -17.92 8.39
CA ARG A 382 20.64 -18.59 7.31
C ARG A 382 21.53 -19.31 6.30
N ILE A 383 22.70 -18.75 5.95
CA ILE A 383 23.68 -19.41 5.08
C ILE A 383 24.17 -20.73 5.69
N GLY A 384 24.20 -20.85 7.02
CA GLY A 384 24.56 -22.12 7.68
C GLY A 384 26.06 -22.40 7.76
N ASN A 385 26.91 -21.50 7.26
CA ASN A 385 28.37 -21.69 7.26
C ASN A 385 28.95 -21.44 8.66
N LYS A 386 29.47 -22.52 9.28
CA LYS A 386 30.04 -22.52 10.62
C LYS A 386 31.32 -21.67 10.77
N GLY A 387 31.93 -21.20 9.68
CA GLY A 387 33.06 -20.27 9.73
C GLY A 387 32.74 -18.95 10.43
N ALA A 388 31.47 -18.56 10.53
CA ALA A 388 31.03 -17.32 11.19
C ALA A 388 30.97 -17.42 12.74
N ILE A 389 31.04 -18.63 13.32
CA ILE A 389 30.72 -18.87 14.74
C ILE A 389 31.51 -17.96 15.68
N PHE A 390 32.83 -17.88 15.54
CA PHE A 390 33.65 -17.09 16.48
C PHE A 390 33.41 -15.59 16.37
N SER A 391 33.16 -15.09 15.16
CA SER A 391 32.82 -13.67 14.95
C SER A 391 31.45 -13.34 15.55
N LEU A 392 30.48 -14.24 15.39
CA LEU A 392 29.15 -14.08 16.00
C LEU A 392 29.18 -14.16 17.53
N ILE A 393 30.06 -15.00 18.12
CA ILE A 393 30.26 -15.03 19.58
C ILE A 393 30.74 -13.67 20.09
N GLN A 394 31.64 -12.98 19.38
CA GLN A 394 32.10 -11.65 19.78
C GLN A 394 30.95 -10.63 19.76
N LEU A 395 30.04 -10.72 18.80
CA LEU A 395 28.87 -9.84 18.69
C LEU A 395 27.79 -10.07 19.74
N LEU A 396 27.89 -11.11 20.58
CA LEU A 396 27.09 -11.21 21.81
C LEU A 396 27.42 -10.11 22.83
N ARG A 397 28.48 -9.34 22.60
CA ARG A 397 28.91 -8.19 23.42
C ARG A 397 28.82 -6.87 22.66
N ASP A 398 28.16 -6.86 21.49
CA ASP A 398 27.97 -5.63 20.70
C ASP A 398 27.26 -4.54 21.53
N PRO A 399 27.63 -3.26 21.41
CA PRO A 399 26.98 -2.17 22.15
C PRO A 399 25.47 -2.09 21.86
N VAL A 400 25.03 -2.49 20.67
CA VAL A 400 23.63 -2.39 20.25
C VAL A 400 22.88 -3.69 20.54
N VAL A 401 21.81 -3.55 21.35
CA VAL A 401 20.92 -4.64 21.77
C VAL A 401 20.43 -5.49 20.59
N GLY A 402 20.04 -4.83 19.49
CA GLY A 402 19.54 -5.51 18.29
C GLY A 402 20.57 -6.45 17.66
N VAL A 403 21.84 -6.05 17.64
CA VAL A 403 22.94 -6.86 17.09
C VAL A 403 23.21 -8.07 17.98
N ARG A 404 23.26 -7.89 19.31
CA ARG A 404 23.42 -9.01 20.26
C ARG A 404 22.31 -10.07 20.10
N GLY A 405 21.07 -9.61 19.96
CA GLY A 405 19.94 -10.50 19.73
C GLY A 405 20.05 -11.27 18.40
N MET A 406 20.45 -10.61 17.32
CA MET A 406 20.66 -11.27 16.02
C MET A 406 21.85 -12.24 16.04
N ALA A 407 22.94 -11.89 16.72
CA ALA A 407 24.09 -12.77 16.90
C ALA A 407 23.70 -14.04 17.67
N ALA A 408 22.93 -13.91 18.76
CA ALA A 408 22.42 -15.05 19.51
C ALA A 408 21.54 -15.97 18.65
N GLN A 409 20.61 -15.39 17.88
CA GLN A 409 19.76 -16.15 16.97
C GLN A 409 20.59 -16.91 15.92
N ALA A 410 21.52 -16.23 15.25
CA ALA A 410 22.38 -16.82 14.22
C ALA A 410 23.22 -17.98 14.77
N LEU A 411 23.79 -17.84 15.97
CA LEU A 411 24.52 -18.93 16.64
C LEU A 411 23.63 -20.16 16.90
N GLY A 412 22.36 -19.95 17.22
CA GLY A 412 21.36 -21.02 17.34
C GLY A 412 21.09 -21.72 16.02
N GLU A 413 20.94 -20.95 14.93
CA GLU A 413 20.72 -21.48 13.57
C GLU A 413 21.92 -22.28 13.06
N LEU A 414 23.14 -21.85 13.39
CA LEU A 414 24.38 -22.55 13.02
C LEU A 414 24.64 -23.83 13.85
N GLY A 415 23.86 -24.09 14.91
CA GLY A 415 24.17 -25.16 15.86
C GLY A 415 25.52 -24.96 16.56
N ALA A 416 25.85 -23.72 16.93
CA ALA A 416 27.15 -23.33 17.43
C ALA A 416 27.45 -23.83 18.85
N VAL A 417 27.82 -25.11 18.99
CA VAL A 417 28.24 -25.71 20.28
C VAL A 417 29.28 -24.87 21.05
N PRO A 418 30.30 -24.26 20.41
CA PRO A 418 31.26 -23.40 21.12
C PRO A 418 30.64 -22.16 21.78
N ALA A 419 29.46 -21.73 21.34
CA ALA A 419 28.79 -20.53 21.84
C ALA A 419 27.92 -20.77 23.08
N VAL A 420 27.61 -22.03 23.43
CA VAL A 420 26.64 -22.38 24.48
C VAL A 420 26.95 -21.70 25.81
N LYS A 421 28.22 -21.67 26.22
CA LYS A 421 28.63 -21.01 27.47
C LYS A 421 28.31 -19.51 27.48
N GLU A 422 28.63 -18.80 26.41
CA GLU A 422 28.36 -17.36 26.32
C GLU A 422 26.86 -17.07 26.15
N LEU A 423 26.13 -17.92 25.43
CA LEU A 423 24.68 -17.81 25.28
C LEU A 423 23.95 -18.01 26.61
N LEU A 424 24.37 -18.98 27.44
CA LEU A 424 23.83 -19.17 28.79
C LEU A 424 24.10 -17.95 29.68
N ARG A 425 25.33 -17.42 29.64
CA ARG A 425 25.68 -16.17 30.36
C ARG A 425 24.74 -15.03 29.97
N VAL A 426 24.48 -14.84 28.68
CA VAL A 426 23.56 -13.80 28.17
C VAL A 426 22.11 -14.09 28.58
N ALA A 427 21.67 -15.35 28.56
CA ALA A 427 20.32 -15.76 28.93
C ALA A 427 19.98 -15.56 30.42
N GLU A 428 21.00 -15.55 31.28
CA GLU A 428 20.90 -15.38 32.73
C GLU A 428 21.23 -13.96 33.22
N ASP A 429 21.68 -13.08 32.32
CA ASP A 429 22.03 -11.69 32.66
C ASP A 429 20.77 -10.83 32.85
N TYR A 430 20.40 -10.57 34.11
CA TYR A 430 19.24 -9.75 34.44
C TYR A 430 19.33 -8.30 33.93
N GLY A 431 20.55 -7.78 33.69
CA GLY A 431 20.80 -6.46 33.10
C GLY A 431 20.64 -6.41 31.58
N GLU A 432 20.54 -7.57 30.92
CA GLU A 432 20.30 -7.68 29.49
C GLU A 432 18.82 -7.46 29.12
N SER A 433 18.58 -7.03 27.89
CA SER A 433 17.26 -6.93 27.28
C SER A 433 16.55 -8.29 27.27
N ILE A 434 15.26 -8.27 27.66
CA ILE A 434 14.38 -9.45 27.65
C ILE A 434 14.42 -10.17 26.29
N ASN A 435 14.38 -9.43 25.18
CA ASN A 435 14.40 -10.01 23.83
C ASN A 435 15.71 -10.76 23.55
N VAL A 436 16.85 -10.19 23.96
CA VAL A 436 18.16 -10.84 23.75
C VAL A 436 18.27 -12.10 24.61
N ARG A 437 17.80 -12.07 25.86
CA ARG A 437 17.75 -13.27 26.71
C ARG A 437 16.91 -14.38 26.11
N GLU A 438 15.72 -14.08 25.61
CA GLU A 438 14.83 -15.07 25.00
C GLU A 438 15.45 -15.65 23.72
N ARG A 439 16.09 -14.83 22.88
CA ARG A 439 16.84 -15.32 21.71
C ARG A 439 18.01 -16.21 22.10
N ALA A 440 18.76 -15.87 23.15
CA ALA A 440 19.84 -16.69 23.65
C ALA A 440 19.35 -18.04 24.20
N ARG A 441 18.26 -18.07 24.98
CA ARG A 441 17.61 -19.31 25.43
C ARG A 441 17.12 -20.16 24.26
N GLY A 442 16.47 -19.54 23.29
CA GLY A 442 16.02 -20.20 22.06
C GLY A 442 17.18 -20.78 21.27
N ALA A 443 18.31 -20.08 21.19
CA ALA A 443 19.52 -20.55 20.53
C ALA A 443 20.13 -21.77 21.23
N VAL A 444 20.24 -21.75 22.56
CA VAL A 444 20.73 -22.91 23.34
C VAL A 444 19.84 -24.13 23.10
N ARG A 445 18.51 -23.99 23.20
CA ARG A 445 17.56 -25.08 22.91
C ARG A 445 17.72 -25.65 21.50
N LYS A 446 17.90 -24.79 20.49
CA LYS A 446 18.17 -25.21 19.11
C LYS A 446 19.48 -26.00 19.02
N ILE A 447 20.56 -25.51 19.61
CA ILE A 447 21.87 -26.19 19.59
C ILE A 447 21.78 -27.56 20.26
N GLU A 448 21.09 -27.66 21.40
CA GLU A 448 20.86 -28.93 22.10
C GLU A 448 20.03 -29.91 21.26
N SER A 449 18.97 -29.43 20.60
CA SER A 449 18.17 -30.28 19.71
C SER A 449 18.96 -30.81 18.51
N ILE A 450 19.84 -29.98 17.92
CA ILE A 450 20.71 -30.37 16.78
C ILE A 450 21.77 -31.39 17.24
N LYS A 451 22.20 -31.33 18.49
CA LYS A 451 23.17 -32.29 19.07
C LYS A 451 22.54 -33.67 19.35
N LEU A 452 21.22 -33.73 19.55
CA LEU A 452 20.47 -34.95 19.85
C LEU A 452 19.95 -35.67 18.60
N MET A 453 20.01 -35.03 17.43
CA MET A 453 19.78 -35.64 16.11
C MET A 453 21.09 -36.15 15.52
#